data_AF-A0A3L6PCT5-F1
#
_entry.id   AF-A0A3L6PCT5-F1
#
_cell.length_a   1.000
_cell.length_b   1.000
_cell.length_c   1.000
_cell.angle_alpha   90.00
_cell.angle_beta   90.00
_cell.angle_gamma   90.00
#
_symmetry.space_group_name_H-M   'P 1'
#
loop_
_entity.id
_entity.type
_entity.pdbx_description
1 polymer ?
#
loop_
_entity_poly.entity_id
_entity_poly.type
_entity_poly.pdbx_seq_one_letter_code
_entity_poly.pdbx_strand_id
1 'polypeptide(L)'
;MPKRQRGERDGGSTAERRRHLYLVVDDWECGYSIRKVRLPLPCTSDEHAEQRLPKPFWRYEADRQFPQHFTSAFGTKIMGLHHNDSGIVQLVDVRTRTVFVWECLGEWMLPFTGRGHFDRKLKASVGLSKDPEAFGCLYACNVPNTGDRHCPAWKCSKEKVFSKHPADRHVSASLVYMENWRKYCLVECVWVEKENACQVKVKEDKADQVLLEKSEGVGGVPQRGRHMYRLMTFSLKYDKMHHLRVKCRRVRYYEVPNTVSAESIRMDPVAFWL
;
A
#
# COMPACT_ATOMS: atom_id res chain seq x y z
N MET A 1 62.03 26.42 -9.08
CA MET A 1 60.68 26.40 -8.46
C MET A 1 59.66 25.93 -9.50
N PRO A 2 59.36 24.62 -9.63
CA PRO A 2 58.37 24.14 -10.58
C PRO A 2 56.98 24.01 -9.95
N LYS A 3 55.97 24.15 -10.81
CA LYS A 3 54.53 24.30 -10.54
C LYS A 3 53.93 23.10 -9.79
N ARG A 4 53.16 23.37 -8.72
CA ARG A 4 52.27 22.38 -8.07
C ARG A 4 51.08 22.09 -8.97
N GLN A 5 50.96 20.84 -9.42
CA GLN A 5 49.75 20.30 -10.04
C GLN A 5 48.61 20.32 -9.02
N ARG A 6 47.46 20.84 -9.47
CA ARG A 6 46.21 20.91 -8.71
C ARG A 6 45.57 19.53 -8.79
N GLY A 7 45.55 18.81 -7.66
CA GLY A 7 44.98 17.48 -7.56
C GLY A 7 43.52 17.43 -8.03
N GLU A 8 43.24 16.37 -8.77
CA GLU A 8 41.92 15.91 -9.16
C GLU A 8 40.99 15.90 -7.94
N ARG A 9 39.88 16.63 -8.04
CA ARG A 9 38.76 16.45 -7.11
C ARG A 9 38.05 15.18 -7.56
N ASP A 10 38.35 14.11 -6.86
CA ASP A 10 37.66 12.84 -6.91
C ASP A 10 36.15 13.09 -6.74
N GLY A 11 35.45 13.06 -7.87
CA GLY A 11 34.01 13.13 -7.93
C GLY A 11 33.46 11.80 -7.47
N GLY A 12 33.42 11.60 -6.14
CA GLY A 12 32.76 10.48 -5.50
C GLY A 12 31.28 10.48 -5.88
N SER A 13 30.97 9.78 -6.97
CA SER A 13 29.62 9.41 -7.36
C SER A 13 29.01 8.61 -6.22
N THR A 14 28.24 9.28 -5.36
CA THR A 14 27.33 8.60 -4.45
C THR A 14 26.29 7.90 -5.32
N ALA A 15 26.55 6.64 -5.66
CA ALA A 15 25.59 5.77 -6.32
C ALA A 15 24.28 5.84 -5.53
N GLU A 16 23.28 6.48 -6.14
CA GLU A 16 21.96 6.61 -5.57
C GLU A 16 21.45 5.19 -5.28
N ARG A 17 21.43 4.79 -3.99
CA ARG A 17 20.94 3.47 -3.58
C ARG A 17 19.56 3.29 -4.21
N ARG A 18 19.44 2.34 -5.14
CA ARG A 18 18.16 2.05 -5.80
C ARG A 18 17.17 1.59 -4.73
N ARG A 19 16.23 2.47 -4.40
CA ARG A 19 15.15 2.20 -3.46
C ARG A 19 13.99 1.50 -4.17
N HIS A 20 13.28 0.66 -3.44
CA HIS A 20 12.23 -0.19 -3.96
C HIS A 20 11.04 -0.24 -3.00
N LEU A 21 9.87 -0.56 -3.55
CA LEU A 21 8.69 -0.83 -2.76
C LEU A 21 8.69 -2.30 -2.36
N TYR A 22 8.60 -2.55 -1.07
CA TYR A 22 8.48 -3.89 -0.48
C TYR A 22 7.07 -4.04 0.06
N LEU A 23 6.37 -5.08 -0.38
CA LEU A 23 5.03 -5.43 0.09
C LEU A 23 5.14 -6.66 0.99
N VAL A 24 4.51 -6.62 2.15
CA VAL A 24 4.40 -7.75 3.06
C VAL A 24 3.05 -8.44 2.84
N VAL A 25 3.08 -9.75 2.60
CA VAL A 25 1.90 -10.54 2.23
C VAL A 25 1.91 -11.84 3.03
N ASP A 26 0.78 -12.23 3.61
CA ASP A 26 0.66 -13.42 4.46
C ASP A 26 0.41 -14.72 3.66
N ASP A 27 0.99 -14.81 2.46
CA ASP A 27 0.73 -15.87 1.48
C ASP A 27 1.55 -17.16 1.68
N TRP A 28 2.37 -17.22 2.73
CA TRP A 28 3.22 -18.35 3.07
C TRP A 28 2.64 -19.10 4.26
N GLU A 29 2.65 -20.44 4.20
CA GLU A 29 2.01 -21.29 5.21
C GLU A 29 2.53 -21.05 6.63
N CYS A 30 3.81 -20.70 6.78
CA CYS A 30 4.44 -20.43 8.07
C CYS A 30 4.53 -18.93 8.41
N GLY A 31 3.91 -18.03 7.63
CA GLY A 31 3.89 -16.60 7.95
C GLY A 31 3.82 -15.69 6.73
N TYR A 32 4.78 -14.78 6.60
CA TYR A 32 4.75 -13.68 5.64
C TYR A 32 5.85 -13.78 4.58
N SER A 33 5.49 -13.47 3.34
CA SER A 33 6.44 -13.17 2.26
C SER A 33 6.62 -11.67 2.10
N ILE A 34 7.88 -11.24 2.02
CA ILE A 34 8.24 -9.87 1.63
C ILE A 34 8.58 -9.89 0.15
N ARG A 35 7.83 -9.14 -0.65
CA ARG A 35 7.93 -9.12 -2.12
C ARG A 35 8.40 -7.75 -2.60
N LYS A 36 9.46 -7.74 -3.41
CA LYS A 36 9.98 -6.52 -4.04
C LYS A 36 9.14 -6.18 -5.28
N VAL A 37 8.30 -5.15 -5.19
CA VAL A 37 7.33 -4.80 -6.22
C VAL A 37 7.90 -3.73 -7.17
N ARG A 38 7.62 -3.90 -8.47
CA ARG A 38 7.96 -2.88 -9.46
C ARG A 38 6.93 -1.77 -9.42
N LEU A 39 7.39 -0.55 -9.22
CA LEU A 39 6.54 0.62 -9.30
C LEU A 39 6.24 0.98 -10.76
N PRO A 40 5.10 1.63 -11.03
CA PRO A 40 4.84 2.19 -12.35
C PRO A 40 5.86 3.30 -12.68
N LEU A 41 6.71 3.04 -13.68
CA LEU A 41 7.80 3.94 -14.08
C LEU A 41 7.32 5.10 -14.96
N PRO A 42 8.12 6.18 -15.08
CA PRO A 42 7.92 7.19 -16.10
C PRO A 42 8.15 6.63 -17.48
N CYS A 43 7.08 6.62 -18.27
CA CYS A 43 7.11 6.40 -19.72
C CYS A 43 7.17 4.94 -20.17
N THR A 44 6.22 4.10 -19.74
CA THR A 44 5.82 2.93 -20.53
C THR A 44 4.31 2.92 -20.61
N SER A 45 3.79 2.91 -21.83
CA SER A 45 2.38 2.97 -22.23
C SER A 45 1.55 1.74 -21.84
N ASP A 46 2.04 0.89 -20.94
CA ASP A 46 1.32 -0.29 -20.47
C ASP A 46 0.34 0.11 -19.36
N GLU A 47 -0.66 0.89 -19.76
CA GLU A 47 -1.88 1.02 -18.99
C GLU A 47 -2.59 -0.36 -19.05
N HIS A 48 -2.87 -0.94 -17.88
CA HIS A 48 -3.73 -2.12 -17.68
C HIS A 48 -3.12 -3.53 -17.83
N ALA A 49 -1.80 -3.70 -17.81
CA ALA A 49 -1.23 -5.05 -17.65
C ALA A 49 -1.39 -5.55 -16.19
N GLU A 50 -2.42 -6.37 -15.94
CA GLU A 50 -2.54 -7.17 -14.72
C GLU A 50 -1.32 -8.07 -14.58
N GLN A 51 -0.63 -8.00 -13.44
CA GLN A 51 0.60 -8.75 -13.20
C GLN A 51 0.43 -9.68 -12.00
N ARG A 52 1.14 -10.80 -12.01
CA ARG A 52 1.32 -11.58 -10.78
C ARG A 52 2.31 -10.87 -9.86
N LEU A 53 2.09 -11.00 -8.55
CA LEU A 53 3.08 -10.51 -7.59
C LEU A 53 4.46 -11.17 -7.85
N PRO A 54 5.56 -10.39 -7.78
CA PRO A 54 6.90 -10.92 -7.93
C PRO A 54 7.20 -12.01 -6.90
N LYS A 55 8.13 -12.92 -7.23
CA LYS A 55 8.56 -13.97 -6.29
C LYS A 55 8.99 -13.38 -4.93
N PRO A 56 8.73 -14.08 -3.81
CA PRO A 56 9.19 -13.66 -2.49
C PRO A 56 10.68 -13.34 -2.50
N PHE A 57 11.03 -12.16 -2.00
CA PHE A 57 12.41 -11.75 -1.76
C PHE A 57 12.91 -12.30 -0.42
N TRP A 58 12.03 -12.36 0.58
CA TRP A 58 12.31 -12.86 1.92
C TRP A 58 11.05 -13.46 2.55
N ARG A 59 11.21 -14.32 3.56
CA ARG A 59 10.11 -14.91 4.34
C ARG A 59 10.33 -14.71 5.84
N TYR A 60 9.26 -14.41 6.55
CA TYR A 60 9.27 -14.15 7.99
C TYR A 60 8.24 -15.04 8.67
N GLU A 61 8.69 -15.85 9.62
CA GLU A 61 7.85 -16.80 10.33
C GLU A 61 7.12 -16.10 11.47
N ALA A 62 5.79 -16.14 11.45
CA ALA A 62 4.90 -15.54 12.43
C ALA A 62 3.46 -15.99 12.19
N ASP A 63 2.60 -15.79 13.19
CA ASP A 63 1.17 -15.98 13.04
C ASP A 63 0.62 -15.12 11.91
N ARG A 64 -0.16 -15.76 11.03
CA ARG A 64 -0.76 -15.11 9.85
C ARG A 64 -1.89 -14.18 10.28
N GLN A 65 -2.60 -13.58 9.31
CA GLN A 65 -3.82 -12.77 9.52
C GLN A 65 -3.60 -11.35 10.07
N PHE A 66 -2.50 -11.06 10.77
CA PHE A 66 -2.24 -9.76 11.38
C PHE A 66 -1.02 -9.03 10.79
N PRO A 67 -1.08 -8.56 9.52
CA PRO A 67 0.08 -7.93 8.87
C PRO A 67 0.59 -6.67 9.60
N GLN A 68 -0.23 -6.08 10.45
CA GLN A 68 0.11 -4.96 11.34
C GLN A 68 1.20 -5.26 12.38
N HIS A 69 1.65 -6.52 12.52
CA HIS A 69 2.93 -6.80 13.15
C HIS A 69 4.05 -5.96 12.50
N PHE A 70 4.04 -5.75 11.19
CA PHE A 70 5.06 -4.92 10.55
C PHE A 70 4.75 -3.43 10.66
N THR A 71 5.35 -2.76 11.64
CA THR A 71 4.98 -1.38 12.00
C THR A 71 5.70 -0.31 11.16
N SER A 72 7.00 -0.46 10.93
CA SER A 72 7.83 0.57 10.31
C SER A 72 9.04 -0.01 9.59
N ALA A 73 9.68 0.79 8.74
CA ALA A 73 10.96 0.46 8.15
C ALA A 73 11.81 1.72 7.98
N PHE A 74 13.11 1.60 8.21
CA PHE A 74 14.05 2.72 8.16
C PHE A 74 15.41 2.23 7.66
N GLY A 75 15.97 2.95 6.68
CA GLY A 75 17.22 2.53 6.03
C GLY A 75 17.09 1.15 5.37
N THR A 76 17.73 0.14 5.95
CA THR A 76 17.70 -1.25 5.44
C THR A 76 17.04 -2.24 6.41
N LYS A 77 16.22 -1.76 7.34
CA LYS A 77 15.64 -2.56 8.44
C LYS A 77 14.12 -2.42 8.43
N ILE A 78 13.41 -3.53 8.67
CA ILE A 78 11.95 -3.58 8.84
C ILE A 78 11.69 -4.00 10.28
N MET A 79 10.78 -3.30 10.94
CA MET A 79 10.39 -3.51 12.34
C MET A 79 9.11 -4.34 12.40
N GLY A 80 9.09 -5.34 13.28
CA GLY A 80 7.94 -6.19 13.57
C GLY A 80 7.58 -6.15 15.06
N LEU A 81 6.29 -5.96 15.38
CA LEU A 81 5.69 -6.05 16.69
C LEU A 81 5.34 -7.50 16.99
N HIS A 82 5.98 -8.11 17.98
CA HIS A 82 5.56 -9.42 18.49
C HIS A 82 4.41 -9.24 19.48
N HIS A 83 3.34 -10.01 19.34
CA HIS A 83 2.23 -10.02 20.29
C HIS A 83 2.64 -10.87 21.49
N ASN A 84 3.35 -10.28 22.45
CA ASN A 84 3.21 -10.70 23.83
C ASN A 84 2.31 -9.66 24.49
N ASP A 85 1.32 -10.09 25.28
CA ASP A 85 0.25 -9.34 25.98
C ASP A 85 0.68 -8.08 26.79
N SER A 86 1.94 -7.69 26.71
CA SER A 86 2.59 -6.55 27.36
C SER A 86 2.40 -5.18 26.69
N GLY A 87 1.91 -5.12 25.43
CA GLY A 87 1.78 -3.84 24.69
C GLY A 87 3.12 -3.15 24.35
N ILE A 88 4.26 -3.83 24.54
CA ILE A 88 5.60 -3.28 24.28
C ILE A 88 5.94 -3.39 22.79
N VAL A 89 6.28 -2.25 22.16
CA VAL A 89 6.81 -2.22 20.80
C VAL A 89 8.28 -2.64 20.78
N GLN A 90 8.52 -3.93 20.52
CA GLN A 90 9.87 -4.45 20.32
C GLN A 90 10.38 -4.17 18.90
N LEU A 91 11.53 -3.51 18.80
CA LEU A 91 12.23 -3.22 17.56
C LEU A 91 13.26 -4.31 17.29
N VAL A 92 13.02 -5.25 16.39
CA VAL A 92 14.05 -6.23 15.99
C VAL A 92 14.85 -5.71 14.80
N ASP A 93 16.14 -5.50 14.99
CA ASP A 93 17.09 -5.24 13.91
C ASP A 93 17.50 -6.55 13.25
N VAL A 94 17.01 -6.84 12.04
CA VAL A 94 17.30 -8.10 11.33
C VAL A 94 18.80 -8.29 11.03
N ARG A 95 19.58 -7.21 10.91
CA ARG A 95 21.02 -7.29 10.60
C ARG A 95 21.86 -7.55 11.84
N THR A 96 21.52 -6.94 12.97
CA THR A 96 22.31 -7.03 14.22
C THR A 96 21.67 -7.92 15.28
N ARG A 97 20.45 -8.41 15.03
CA ARG A 97 19.59 -9.15 15.98
C ARG A 97 19.37 -8.40 17.31
N THR A 98 19.40 -7.08 17.29
CA THR A 98 19.20 -6.26 18.50
C THR A 98 17.73 -5.89 18.67
N VAL A 99 17.24 -5.97 19.90
CA VAL A 99 15.90 -5.53 20.29
C VAL A 99 15.98 -4.12 20.89
N PHE A 100 15.17 -3.18 20.42
CA PHE A 100 14.99 -1.87 21.08
C PHE A 100 13.56 -1.72 21.59
N VAL A 101 13.38 -0.88 22.60
CA VAL A 101 12.06 -0.53 23.13
C VAL A 101 11.76 0.88 22.68
N TRP A 102 10.61 1.08 22.02
CA TRP A 102 10.12 2.42 21.67
C TRP A 102 9.13 2.90 22.72
N GLU A 103 9.31 4.12 23.20
CA GLU A 103 8.34 4.79 24.06
C GLU A 103 7.28 5.49 23.22
N CYS A 104 6.01 5.28 23.55
CA CYS A 104 4.91 6.04 22.96
C CYS A 104 4.99 7.49 23.45
N LEU A 105 5.36 8.41 22.57
CA LEU A 105 5.50 9.85 22.90
C LEU A 105 4.15 10.56 23.09
N GLY A 106 3.03 9.86 22.89
CA GLY A 106 1.68 10.38 23.13
C GLY A 106 0.64 9.79 22.19
N GLU A 107 -0.62 9.85 22.61
CA GLU A 107 -1.78 9.50 21.80
C GLU A 107 -2.31 10.76 21.10
N TRP A 108 -1.92 10.93 19.85
CA TRP A 108 -2.27 12.10 19.04
C TRP A 108 -3.55 11.86 18.26
N MET A 109 -4.52 12.79 18.33
CA MET A 109 -5.69 12.76 17.44
C MET A 109 -5.32 13.31 16.06
N LEU A 110 -5.05 12.39 15.13
CA LEU A 110 -4.72 12.72 13.75
C LEU A 110 -5.95 12.54 12.84
N PRO A 111 -6.12 13.36 11.78
CA PRO A 111 -7.30 13.29 10.92
C PRO A 111 -7.31 12.06 9.98
N PHE A 112 -6.31 11.18 10.07
CA PHE A 112 -6.11 10.08 9.14
C PHE A 112 -6.22 8.70 9.79
N THR A 113 -6.55 7.70 8.98
CA THR A 113 -6.54 6.27 9.35
C THR A 113 -5.16 5.67 9.06
N GLY A 114 -4.72 4.77 9.95
CA GLY A 114 -3.47 4.05 9.77
C GLY A 114 -2.24 4.96 9.85
N ARG A 115 -1.35 4.85 8.84
CA ARG A 115 -0.03 5.50 8.86
C ARG A 115 -0.07 6.90 8.22
N GLY A 116 0.35 7.90 8.99
CA GLY A 116 0.68 9.23 8.50
C GLY A 116 2.17 9.37 8.20
N HIS A 117 2.51 10.16 7.18
CA HIS A 117 3.89 10.40 6.75
C HIS A 117 4.22 11.88 6.78
N PHE A 118 5.29 12.26 7.46
CA PHE A 118 5.75 13.65 7.46
C PHE A 118 6.51 13.97 6.17
N ASP A 119 5.97 14.89 5.37
CA ASP A 119 6.65 15.40 4.17
C ASP A 119 7.31 16.72 4.47
N ARG A 120 8.64 16.68 4.67
CA ARG A 120 9.46 17.86 4.95
C ARG A 120 9.28 18.98 3.92
N LYS A 121 8.98 18.66 2.65
CA LYS A 121 8.82 19.67 1.60
C LYS A 121 7.42 20.29 1.61
N LEU A 122 6.41 19.60 2.14
CA LEU A 122 5.09 20.17 2.42
C LEU A 122 5.02 20.80 3.81
N LYS A 123 5.96 20.46 4.70
CA LYS A 123 5.98 20.79 6.13
C LYS A 123 4.70 20.32 6.83
N ALA A 124 4.20 19.15 6.44
CA ALA A 124 2.93 18.61 6.92
C ALA A 124 2.99 17.08 7.02
N SER A 125 2.23 16.53 7.96
CA SER A 125 1.92 15.11 8.06
C SER A 125 0.77 14.78 7.12
N VAL A 126 0.96 13.80 6.24
CA VAL A 126 0.00 13.39 5.22
C VAL A 126 -0.50 11.97 5.48
N GLY A 127 -1.82 11.76 5.43
CA GLY A 127 -2.43 10.44 5.61
C GLY A 127 -3.76 10.29 4.88
N LEU A 128 -4.30 9.07 4.87
CA LEU A 128 -5.61 8.76 4.28
C LEU A 128 -6.73 9.19 5.22
N SER A 129 -7.80 9.78 4.70
CA SER A 129 -8.94 10.23 5.51
C SER A 129 -9.55 9.10 6.35
N LYS A 130 -9.95 9.44 7.58
CA LYS A 130 -10.78 8.59 8.46
C LYS A 130 -12.28 8.75 8.24
N ASP A 131 -12.69 9.82 7.59
CA ASP A 131 -14.08 10.17 7.37
C ASP A 131 -14.66 9.43 6.15
N PRO A 132 -15.79 8.69 6.30
CA PRO A 132 -16.52 8.07 5.20
C PRO A 132 -16.96 9.04 4.10
N GLU A 133 -17.27 10.30 4.42
CA GLU A 133 -17.69 11.28 3.40
C GLU A 133 -16.49 11.73 2.54
N ALA A 134 -15.33 11.85 3.18
CA ALA A 134 -14.04 12.09 2.54
C ALA A 134 -13.31 10.80 2.12
N PHE A 135 -14.05 9.71 1.86
CA PHE A 135 -13.48 8.43 1.44
C PHE A 135 -12.57 8.58 0.22
N GLY A 136 -11.34 8.08 0.36
CA GLY A 136 -10.29 8.18 -0.67
C GLY A 136 -9.61 9.54 -0.77
N CYS A 137 -9.89 10.49 0.11
CA CYS A 137 -9.15 11.74 0.20
C CYS A 137 -7.88 11.59 1.04
N LEU A 138 -6.91 12.47 0.79
CA LEU A 138 -5.70 12.63 1.58
C LEU A 138 -5.83 13.88 2.45
N TYR A 139 -5.49 13.76 3.72
CA TYR A 139 -5.32 14.91 4.59
C TYR A 139 -3.86 15.28 4.75
N ALA A 140 -3.60 16.58 4.85
CA ALA A 140 -2.34 17.14 5.27
C ALA A 140 -2.57 18.08 6.45
N CYS A 141 -1.93 17.82 7.59
CA CYS A 141 -2.01 18.65 8.79
C CYS A 141 -0.61 18.99 9.30
N ASN A 142 -0.51 20.02 10.15
CA ASN A 142 0.75 20.29 10.85
C ASN A 142 1.04 19.17 11.86
N VAL A 143 2.33 18.99 12.20
CA VAL A 143 2.71 18.08 13.29
C VAL A 143 2.08 18.61 14.58
N PRO A 144 1.30 17.80 15.30
CA PRO A 144 0.67 18.25 16.54
C PRO A 144 1.73 18.59 17.60
N ASN A 145 1.47 19.62 18.40
CA ASN A 145 2.37 20.07 19.47
C ASN A 145 2.11 19.29 20.75
N THR A 146 3.17 18.89 21.48
CA THR A 146 3.04 18.12 22.74
C THR A 146 2.14 18.84 23.72
N GLY A 147 0.96 18.27 23.98
CA GLY A 147 -0.04 18.80 24.93
C GLY A 147 -1.36 19.25 24.31
N ASP A 148 -1.42 19.45 22.99
CA ASP A 148 -2.69 19.80 22.32
C ASP A 148 -3.51 18.53 22.04
N ARG A 149 -4.70 18.47 22.63
CA ARG A 149 -5.66 17.37 22.45
C ARG A 149 -6.61 17.62 21.29
N HIS A 150 -6.52 18.76 20.59
CA HIS A 150 -7.38 19.02 19.44
C HIS A 150 -6.79 18.46 18.14
N CYS A 151 -7.67 18.04 17.24
CA CYS A 151 -7.27 17.67 15.89
C CYS A 151 -6.60 18.89 15.22
N PRO A 152 -5.37 18.77 14.69
CA PRO A 152 -4.69 19.89 14.07
C PRO A 152 -5.48 20.36 12.84
N ALA A 153 -5.41 21.67 12.57
CA ALA A 153 -5.96 22.21 11.33
C ALA A 153 -5.42 21.43 10.14
N TRP A 154 -6.34 20.93 9.31
CA TRP A 154 -6.02 20.01 8.22
C TRP A 154 -6.50 20.55 6.88
N LYS A 155 -5.91 20.00 5.82
CA LYS A 155 -6.26 20.30 4.43
C LYS A 155 -6.57 19.00 3.71
N CYS A 156 -7.72 18.96 3.05
CA CYS A 156 -8.14 17.83 2.24
C CYS A 156 -7.62 17.94 0.80
N SER A 157 -7.32 16.79 0.20
CA SER A 157 -7.13 16.72 -1.24
C SER A 157 -8.45 16.95 -1.96
N LYS A 158 -8.40 17.73 -3.05
CA LYS A 158 -9.58 17.87 -3.93
C LYS A 158 -9.85 16.59 -4.71
N GLU A 159 -8.79 15.89 -5.09
CA GLU A 159 -8.90 14.62 -5.80
C GLU A 159 -8.94 13.42 -4.83
N LYS A 160 -9.84 12.47 -5.11
CA LYS A 160 -9.87 11.14 -4.47
C LYS A 160 -8.85 10.21 -5.15
N VAL A 161 -8.06 9.49 -4.35
CA VAL A 161 -6.94 8.64 -4.83
C VAL A 161 -7.31 7.19 -5.10
N PHE A 162 -8.37 6.68 -4.45
CA PHE A 162 -8.90 5.34 -4.65
C PHE A 162 -9.39 5.10 -6.09
N SER A 163 -9.62 3.82 -6.42
CA SER A 163 -10.08 3.45 -7.75
C SER A 163 -11.43 4.10 -8.07
N LYS A 164 -11.58 4.52 -9.33
CA LYS A 164 -12.85 5.03 -9.88
C LYS A 164 -13.47 4.03 -10.86
N HIS A 165 -12.80 2.89 -11.07
CA HIS A 165 -13.25 1.90 -12.01
C HIS A 165 -14.49 1.18 -11.43
N PRO A 166 -15.60 1.07 -12.17
CA PRO A 166 -16.86 0.55 -11.62
C PRO A 166 -16.77 -0.93 -11.18
N ALA A 167 -15.88 -1.72 -11.80
CA ALA A 167 -15.66 -3.11 -11.40
C ALA A 167 -14.76 -3.27 -10.16
N ASP A 168 -14.09 -2.20 -9.71
CA ASP A 168 -13.18 -2.25 -8.57
C ASP A 168 -13.95 -1.88 -7.29
N ARG A 169 -14.17 -2.84 -6.39
CA ARG A 169 -14.67 -2.56 -5.05
C ARG A 169 -13.50 -2.40 -4.08
N HIS A 170 -13.39 -1.24 -3.45
CA HIS A 170 -12.37 -1.00 -2.43
C HIS A 170 -12.53 -1.95 -1.23
N VAL A 171 -11.41 -2.48 -0.73
CA VAL A 171 -11.36 -3.31 0.47
C VAL A 171 -10.57 -2.64 1.58
N SER A 172 -9.33 -2.26 1.30
CA SER A 172 -8.42 -1.63 2.26
C SER A 172 -7.34 -0.84 1.54
N ALA A 173 -6.63 0.05 2.22
CA ALA A 173 -5.54 0.80 1.59
C ALA A 173 -4.51 1.34 2.57
N SER A 174 -3.27 1.46 2.09
CA SER A 174 -2.22 2.15 2.81
C SER A 174 -1.50 3.15 1.93
N LEU A 175 -0.98 4.19 2.57
CA LEU A 175 -0.15 5.21 1.95
C LEU A 175 1.30 4.95 2.33
N VAL A 176 2.20 5.06 1.35
CA VAL A 176 3.65 4.95 1.54
C VAL A 176 4.32 6.21 1.01
N TYR A 177 5.11 6.88 1.85
CA TYR A 177 5.96 7.99 1.41
C TYR A 177 7.25 7.46 0.78
N MET A 178 7.56 7.93 -0.43
CA MET A 178 8.69 7.43 -1.22
C MET A 178 9.96 8.28 -1.09
N GLU A 179 10.10 9.01 0.03
CA GLU A 179 11.31 9.76 0.43
C GLU A 179 12.14 10.30 -0.75
N ASN A 180 11.53 11.13 -1.60
CA ASN A 180 12.14 12.09 -2.52
C ASN A 180 11.07 12.67 -3.44
N TRP A 181 11.15 13.99 -3.69
CA TRP A 181 10.27 14.74 -4.61
C TRP A 181 8.76 14.72 -4.31
N ARG A 182 8.35 14.63 -3.02
CA ARG A 182 6.92 14.62 -2.62
C ARG A 182 6.13 13.49 -3.30
N LYS A 183 6.79 12.36 -3.53
CA LYS A 183 6.20 11.19 -4.17
C LYS A 183 5.66 10.23 -3.12
N TYR A 184 4.51 9.67 -3.45
CA TYR A 184 3.77 8.73 -2.62
C TYR A 184 3.36 7.55 -3.49
N CYS A 185 3.24 6.40 -2.86
CA CYS A 185 2.59 5.23 -3.43
C CYS A 185 1.37 4.89 -2.56
N LEU A 186 0.19 4.86 -3.18
CA LEU A 186 -0.98 4.23 -2.61
C LEU A 186 -0.93 2.74 -2.94
N VAL A 187 -1.11 1.89 -1.93
CA VAL A 187 -1.34 0.46 -2.10
C VAL A 187 -2.77 0.20 -1.69
N GLU A 188 -3.64 0.05 -2.68
CA GLU A 188 -5.07 -0.18 -2.49
C GLU A 188 -5.37 -1.65 -2.79
N CYS A 189 -6.05 -2.36 -1.88
CA CYS A 189 -6.62 -3.66 -2.15
C CYS A 189 -8.04 -3.47 -2.69
N VAL A 190 -8.30 -4.02 -3.88
CA VAL A 190 -9.62 -3.98 -4.51
C VAL A 190 -10.10 -5.41 -4.81
N TRP A 191 -11.40 -5.62 -4.74
CA TRP A 191 -12.06 -6.80 -5.30
C TRP A 191 -12.54 -6.46 -6.70
N VAL A 192 -12.12 -7.25 -7.68
CA VAL A 192 -12.52 -7.10 -9.08
C VAL A 192 -13.43 -8.26 -9.46
N GLU A 193 -14.66 -7.96 -9.89
CA GLU A 193 -15.57 -8.96 -10.44
C GLU A 193 -15.08 -9.38 -11.83
N LYS A 194 -15.00 -10.68 -12.11
CA LYS A 194 -14.74 -11.15 -13.48
C LYS A 194 -16.01 -10.94 -14.29
N GLU A 195 -15.91 -10.18 -15.37
CA GLU A 195 -16.99 -10.12 -16.36
C GLU A 195 -17.29 -11.54 -16.81
N ASN A 196 -18.55 -11.95 -16.67
CA ASN A 196 -18.99 -13.24 -17.17
C ASN A 196 -18.74 -13.25 -18.67
N ALA A 197 -17.78 -14.04 -19.15
CA ALA A 197 -17.85 -14.59 -20.49
C ALA A 197 -19.06 -15.54 -20.51
N CYS A 198 -20.27 -14.97 -20.52
CA CYS A 198 -21.45 -15.66 -20.98
C CYS A 198 -21.18 -15.99 -22.44
N GLN A 199 -20.53 -17.13 -22.68
CA GLN A 199 -20.69 -17.83 -23.93
C GLN A 199 -22.18 -18.11 -24.05
N VAL A 200 -22.90 -17.21 -24.74
CA VAL A 200 -24.18 -17.54 -25.33
C VAL A 200 -23.87 -18.65 -26.32
N LYS A 201 -23.90 -19.90 -25.87
CA LYS A 201 -24.03 -21.03 -26.78
C LYS A 201 -25.46 -20.96 -27.29
N VAL A 202 -25.65 -20.25 -28.40
CA VAL A 202 -26.83 -20.44 -29.23
C VAL A 202 -26.80 -21.90 -29.66
N LYS A 203 -27.58 -22.73 -29.00
CA LYS A 203 -27.96 -24.04 -29.54
C LYS A 203 -29.22 -23.82 -30.36
N GLU A 204 -29.05 -23.60 -31.66
CA GLU A 204 -30.06 -24.03 -32.62
C GLU A 204 -30.06 -25.56 -32.61
N ASP A 205 -31.11 -26.17 -32.06
CA ASP A 205 -32.10 -26.92 -32.84
C ASP A 205 -32.94 -27.86 -31.97
N LYS A 206 -34.26 -27.74 -32.21
CA LYS A 206 -35.36 -28.73 -32.19
C LYS A 206 -35.69 -29.56 -30.95
N ALA A 207 -37.00 -29.50 -30.67
CA ALA A 207 -37.87 -30.38 -29.90
C ALA A 207 -37.29 -31.75 -29.53
N ASP A 208 -37.22 -32.03 -28.22
CA ASP A 208 -38.05 -33.04 -27.57
C ASP A 208 -37.82 -32.98 -26.05
N GLN A 209 -38.69 -33.69 -25.34
CA GLN A 209 -39.13 -33.49 -23.98
C GLN A 209 -38.18 -34.13 -22.92
N VAL A 210 -38.20 -33.56 -21.71
CA VAL A 210 -38.05 -34.23 -20.39
C VAL A 210 -36.64 -34.37 -19.73
N LEU A 211 -36.62 -33.89 -18.47
CA LEU A 211 -35.75 -34.15 -17.29
C LEU A 211 -34.30 -33.63 -17.28
N LEU A 212 -34.05 -32.64 -16.43
CA LEU A 212 -32.86 -32.58 -15.56
C LEU A 212 -33.17 -31.73 -14.32
N GLU A 213 -33.43 -32.46 -13.23
CA GLU A 213 -33.24 -32.17 -11.81
C GLU A 213 -33.27 -30.70 -11.34
N LYS A 214 -34.37 -30.35 -10.66
CA LYS A 214 -34.34 -29.30 -9.64
C LYS A 214 -33.39 -29.75 -8.52
N SER A 215 -32.21 -29.14 -8.42
CA SER A 215 -31.51 -29.10 -7.14
C SER A 215 -31.96 -27.86 -6.38
N GLU A 216 -32.79 -28.09 -5.38
CA GLU A 216 -32.99 -27.16 -4.28
C GLU A 216 -31.70 -27.12 -3.45
N GLY A 217 -31.08 -25.95 -3.37
CA GLY A 217 -29.87 -25.73 -2.58
C GLY A 217 -29.49 -24.25 -2.62
N VAL A 218 -29.83 -23.54 -1.54
CA VAL A 218 -29.35 -22.22 -1.09
C VAL A 218 -28.67 -21.36 -2.16
N GLY A 219 -29.39 -20.32 -2.61
CA GLY A 219 -28.90 -19.31 -3.54
C GLY A 219 -27.56 -18.70 -3.11
N GLY A 220 -26.52 -19.05 -3.87
CA GLY A 220 -25.23 -18.38 -3.85
C GLY A 220 -24.66 -18.44 -5.27
N VAL A 221 -24.80 -17.35 -6.02
CA VAL A 221 -24.04 -17.15 -7.25
C VAL A 221 -22.56 -17.35 -6.91
N PRO A 222 -21.77 -18.16 -7.64
CA PRO A 222 -20.35 -18.25 -7.41
C PRO A 222 -19.75 -16.86 -7.65
N GLN A 223 -19.33 -16.16 -6.59
CA GLN A 223 -18.70 -14.84 -6.69
C GLN A 223 -17.32 -15.03 -7.33
N ARG A 224 -17.26 -15.06 -8.66
CA ARG A 224 -16.07 -15.40 -9.44
C ARG A 224 -15.10 -14.22 -9.56
N GLY A 225 -14.97 -13.38 -8.53
CA GLY A 225 -14.05 -12.25 -8.48
C GLY A 225 -12.66 -12.65 -7.98
N ARG A 226 -11.75 -11.67 -7.91
CA ARG A 226 -10.42 -11.83 -7.33
C ARG A 226 -9.95 -10.54 -6.66
N HIS A 227 -9.08 -10.66 -5.67
CA HIS A 227 -8.43 -9.51 -5.06
C HIS A 227 -7.22 -9.06 -5.88
N MET A 228 -7.07 -7.75 -6.01
CA MET A 228 -5.94 -7.12 -6.71
C MET A 228 -5.36 -6.02 -5.82
N TYR A 229 -4.03 -5.95 -5.74
CA TYR A 229 -3.33 -4.77 -5.25
C TYR A 229 -3.16 -3.78 -6.39
N ARG A 230 -3.86 -2.65 -6.28
CA ARG A 230 -3.76 -1.50 -7.15
C ARG A 230 -2.74 -0.52 -6.57
N LEU A 231 -1.57 -0.46 -7.20
CA LEU A 231 -0.50 0.45 -6.81
C LEU A 231 -0.61 1.72 -7.63
N MET A 232 -0.81 2.86 -6.97
CA MET A 232 -0.80 4.18 -7.61
C MET A 232 0.33 5.04 -7.08
N THR A 233 1.27 5.42 -7.95
CA THR A 233 2.26 6.45 -7.62
C THR A 233 1.75 7.82 -8.02
N PHE A 234 1.94 8.81 -7.16
CA PHE A 234 1.61 10.20 -7.42
C PHE A 234 2.51 11.16 -6.64
N SER A 235 2.40 12.45 -6.96
CA SER A 235 3.06 13.52 -6.21
C SER A 235 2.06 14.51 -5.65
N LEU A 236 2.37 15.07 -4.48
CA LEU A 236 1.52 16.05 -3.81
C LEU A 236 2.12 17.45 -3.89
N LYS A 237 1.26 18.44 -4.14
CA LYS A 237 1.62 19.87 -4.11
C LYS A 237 0.43 20.70 -3.62
N TYR A 238 0.73 21.80 -2.94
CA TYR A 238 -0.28 22.85 -2.71
C TYR A 238 -0.49 23.67 -4.00
N ASP A 239 -1.73 23.98 -4.31
CA ASP A 239 -2.06 24.99 -5.32
C ASP A 239 -1.96 26.42 -4.77
N LYS A 240 -2.24 27.42 -5.62
CA LYS A 240 -2.21 28.84 -5.24
C LYS A 240 -3.24 29.19 -4.14
N MET A 241 -4.29 28.39 -4.01
CA MET A 241 -5.32 28.55 -2.97
C MET A 241 -5.00 27.68 -1.73
N HIS A 242 -3.77 27.16 -1.63
CA HIS A 242 -3.33 26.28 -0.56
C HIS A 242 -4.11 24.97 -0.40
N HIS A 243 -4.81 24.50 -1.42
CA HIS A 243 -5.42 23.15 -1.41
C HIS A 243 -4.41 22.09 -1.79
N LEU A 244 -4.56 20.89 -1.20
CA LEU A 244 -3.71 19.76 -1.52
C LEU A 244 -4.16 19.16 -2.86
N ARG A 245 -3.22 19.05 -3.81
CA ARG A 245 -3.47 18.52 -5.16
C ARG A 245 -2.63 17.29 -5.44
N VAL A 246 -3.28 16.30 -6.05
CA VAL A 246 -2.64 15.06 -6.52
C VAL A 246 -2.22 15.24 -7.98
N LYS A 247 -0.93 15.01 -8.28
CA LYS A 247 -0.38 15.10 -9.65
C LYS A 247 0.29 13.81 -10.08
N CYS A 248 0.27 13.56 -11.40
CA CYS A 248 0.93 12.44 -12.09
C CYS A 248 0.54 11.09 -11.50
N ARG A 249 -0.61 10.56 -11.91
CA ARG A 249 -1.10 9.26 -11.43
C ARG A 249 -0.63 8.20 -12.40
N ARG A 250 0.04 7.18 -11.89
CA ARG A 250 0.30 5.95 -12.65
C ARG A 250 -0.11 4.78 -11.83
N VAL A 251 -0.80 3.85 -12.47
CA VAL A 251 -1.45 2.73 -11.80
C VAL A 251 -0.89 1.43 -12.35
N ARG A 252 -0.72 0.44 -11.47
CA ARG A 252 -0.43 -0.94 -11.84
C ARG A 252 -1.21 -1.87 -10.93
N TYR A 253 -1.70 -2.97 -11.49
CA TYR A 253 -2.46 -3.98 -10.77
C TYR A 253 -1.63 -5.25 -10.57
N TYR A 254 -1.69 -5.80 -9.37
CA TYR A 254 -1.09 -7.07 -9.02
C TYR A 254 -2.12 -8.02 -8.42
N GLU A 255 -2.23 -9.23 -8.96
CA GLU A 255 -3.13 -10.25 -8.42
C GLU A 255 -2.67 -10.71 -7.04
N VAL A 256 -3.59 -10.68 -6.08
CA VAL A 256 -3.36 -11.19 -4.72
C VAL A 256 -3.40 -12.72 -4.77
N PRO A 257 -2.40 -13.43 -4.24
CA PRO A 257 -2.39 -14.88 -4.21
C PRO A 257 -3.60 -15.43 -3.45
N ASN A 258 -4.24 -16.47 -3.95
CA ASN A 258 -5.38 -17.13 -3.28
C ASN A 258 -5.02 -17.76 -1.92
N THR A 259 -3.72 -17.86 -1.61
CA THR A 259 -3.22 -18.37 -0.33
C THR A 259 -3.29 -17.34 0.79
N VAL A 260 -3.44 -16.04 0.48
CA VAL A 260 -3.57 -14.94 1.44
C VAL A 260 -4.84 -15.10 2.27
N SER A 261 -4.77 -14.84 3.57
CA SER A 261 -5.96 -14.97 4.44
C SER A 261 -7.00 -13.87 4.19
N ALA A 262 -8.27 -14.21 4.37
CA ALA A 262 -9.37 -13.25 4.25
C ALA A 262 -9.29 -12.15 5.33
N GLU A 263 -8.75 -12.47 6.50
CA GLU A 263 -8.45 -11.53 7.58
C GLU A 263 -7.39 -10.52 7.14
N SER A 264 -6.27 -10.98 6.58
CA SER A 264 -5.20 -10.08 6.12
C SER A 264 -5.63 -9.18 4.96
N ILE A 265 -6.56 -9.63 4.10
CA ILE A 265 -7.10 -8.83 2.99
C ILE A 265 -7.94 -7.65 3.51
N ARG A 266 -8.70 -7.87 4.59
CA ARG A 266 -9.54 -6.83 5.22
C ARG A 266 -8.72 -5.78 5.96
N MET A 267 -7.48 -6.11 6.33
CA MET A 267 -6.55 -5.17 6.96
C MET A 267 -5.82 -4.30 5.92
N ASP A 268 -5.34 -3.13 6.35
CA ASP A 268 -4.57 -2.24 5.49
C ASP A 268 -3.27 -2.92 5.00
N PRO A 269 -2.98 -2.92 3.69
CA PRO A 269 -1.78 -3.57 3.17
C PRO A 269 -0.51 -2.97 3.78
N VAL A 270 0.47 -3.82 4.10
CA VAL A 270 1.72 -3.33 4.68
C VAL A 270 2.82 -3.24 3.62
N ALA A 271 3.29 -2.01 3.39
CA ALA A 271 4.32 -1.74 2.42
C ALA A 271 5.33 -0.70 2.90
N PHE A 272 6.57 -0.83 2.44
CA PHE A 272 7.71 0.01 2.81
C PHE A 272 8.50 0.44 1.59
N TRP A 273 9.08 1.63 1.65
CA TRP A 273 9.99 2.15 0.62
C TRP A 273 11.42 2.17 1.17
N LEU A 274 12.30 1.31 0.65
CA LEU A 274 13.66 1.09 1.17
C LEU A 274 14.68 0.96 0.04
#